data_AF-A0A925K7G1-F1
#
_entry.id   AF-A0A925K7G1-F1
#
_cell.length_a   1.000
_cell.length_b   1.000
_cell.length_c   1.000
_cell.angle_alpha   90.00
_cell.angle_beta   90.00
_cell.angle_gamma   90.00
#
_symmetry.space_group_name_H-M   'P 1'
#
loop_
_entity.id
_entity.type
_entity.pdbx_description
1 polymer ?
#
loop_
_entity_poly.entity_id
_entity_poly.type
_entity_poly.pdbx_seq_one_letter_code
_entity_poly.pdbx_strand_id
1 'polypeptide(L)'
;MKKGILAFSLMATGGLIATALYSFSLKDKTADATDQHPKLNIERDYTEKLSVQNSGLIMVDFLTGFDPGLNTIPKAVFNQNATALAKMSNIFNLPTIMLGEEGGFRGKFYPLVGEYLSKAVRVERHTPSAWDEPNFQVAVKKLGRKKLIV
;
A
#
# COMPACT_ATOMS: atom_id res chain seq x y z
N MET A 1 23.51 55.97 5.60
CA MET A 1 24.59 55.65 6.57
C MET A 1 24.69 54.12 6.68
N LYS A 2 25.86 53.53 6.33
CA LYS A 2 26.47 52.26 6.81
C LYS A 2 25.58 50.99 6.84
N LYS A 3 25.87 49.79 6.34
CA LYS A 3 27.00 48.97 5.77
C LYS A 3 26.26 47.74 5.15
N GLY A 4 26.75 46.88 4.26
CA GLY A 4 28.10 46.53 3.83
C GLY A 4 28.00 45.53 2.66
N ILE A 5 29.06 45.49 1.88
CA ILE A 5 29.31 44.70 0.68
C ILE A 5 30.00 43.39 1.11
N LEU A 6 29.66 42.26 0.51
CA LEU A 6 30.66 41.23 0.20
C LEU A 6 30.48 40.80 -1.26
N ALA A 7 31.44 41.22 -2.08
CA ALA A 7 31.60 40.84 -3.46
C ALA A 7 32.31 39.47 -3.54
N PHE A 8 31.81 38.57 -4.38
CA PHE A 8 32.62 37.47 -4.91
C PHE A 8 33.14 37.89 -6.28
N SER A 9 34.46 37.91 -6.38
CA SER A 9 35.25 38.35 -7.53
C SER A 9 35.04 37.43 -8.73
N LEU A 10 34.80 38.05 -9.88
CA LEU A 10 34.82 37.48 -11.22
C LEU A 10 36.22 37.70 -11.80
N MET A 11 36.88 36.67 -12.32
CA MET A 11 37.94 36.84 -13.31
C MET A 11 37.43 36.34 -14.66
N ALA A 12 37.23 37.31 -15.55
CA ALA A 12 36.76 37.17 -16.91
C ALA A 12 37.80 36.52 -17.83
N THR A 13 37.35 35.86 -18.90
CA THR A 13 37.57 36.30 -20.29
C THR A 13 37.07 35.28 -21.32
N GLY A 14 36.28 35.75 -22.29
CA GLY A 14 36.15 35.15 -23.62
C GLY A 14 34.90 34.30 -23.88
N GLY A 15 33.89 34.87 -24.54
CA GLY A 15 32.85 34.08 -25.20
C GLY A 15 31.50 34.78 -25.38
N LEU A 16 31.23 35.17 -26.62
CA LEU A 16 29.99 35.64 -27.26
C LEU A 16 28.61 35.42 -26.55
N ILE A 17 27.83 36.51 -26.55
CA ILE A 17 26.41 36.64 -27.00
C ILE A 17 25.32 35.86 -26.22
N ALA A 18 24.47 36.60 -25.50
CA ALA A 18 23.02 36.76 -25.78
C ALA A 18 22.33 37.50 -24.63
N THR A 19 22.02 38.78 -24.84
CA THR A 19 21.15 39.57 -23.97
C THR A 19 19.71 39.11 -24.14
N ALA A 20 19.09 38.55 -23.11
CA ALA A 20 17.63 38.46 -23.02
C ALA A 20 17.21 38.96 -21.64
N LEU A 21 16.74 40.21 -21.64
CA LEU A 21 16.03 40.86 -20.55
C LEU A 21 14.88 39.97 -20.12
N TYR A 22 14.89 39.48 -18.88
CA TYR A 22 13.67 39.03 -18.23
C TYR A 22 13.35 39.99 -17.11
N SER A 23 12.33 40.83 -17.38
CA SER A 23 11.74 41.77 -16.45
C SER A 23 11.23 41.03 -15.21
N PHE A 24 11.83 41.32 -14.06
CA PHE A 24 11.32 40.88 -12.76
C PHE A 24 10.11 41.77 -12.40
N SER A 25 8.92 41.39 -12.87
CA SER A 25 7.67 41.98 -12.41
C SER A 25 7.16 41.19 -11.20
N LEU A 26 7.52 41.68 -10.01
CA LEU A 26 6.83 41.29 -8.78
C LEU A 26 5.42 41.86 -8.81
N LYS A 27 4.43 41.00 -8.99
CA LYS A 27 3.06 41.28 -8.55
C LYS A 27 2.66 40.21 -7.56
N ASP A 28 2.47 40.67 -6.33
CA ASP A 28 1.78 39.97 -5.27
C ASP A 28 0.48 39.35 -5.77
N LYS A 29 0.30 38.05 -5.49
CA LYS A 29 -1.01 37.47 -5.22
C LYS A 29 -0.85 36.31 -4.24
N THR A 30 -1.45 36.51 -3.09
CA THR A 30 -1.62 35.59 -1.97
C THR A 30 -2.59 34.44 -2.32
N ALA A 31 -2.40 33.30 -1.62
CA ALA A 31 -3.20 32.07 -1.61
C ALA A 31 -3.16 31.24 -2.92
N ASP A 32 -2.84 29.94 -2.94
CA ASP A 32 -3.32 28.85 -2.09
C ASP A 32 -2.32 27.67 -2.16
N ALA A 33 -2.07 26.98 -1.05
CA ALA A 33 -1.15 25.87 -0.96
C ALA A 33 -1.77 24.61 -1.59
N THR A 34 -1.69 24.50 -2.91
CA THR A 34 -2.08 23.29 -3.63
C THR A 34 -0.98 22.25 -3.52
N ASP A 35 -1.32 21.17 -2.82
CA ASP A 35 -0.57 19.92 -2.66
C ASP A 35 0.12 19.48 -3.97
N GLN A 36 1.44 19.68 -4.04
CA GLN A 36 2.28 19.16 -5.11
C GLN A 36 2.85 17.79 -4.73
N HIS A 37 1.98 16.79 -4.64
CA HIS A 37 2.43 15.42 -4.88
C HIS A 37 2.71 15.25 -6.38
N PRO A 38 3.93 14.85 -6.79
CA PRO A 38 4.25 14.62 -8.20
C PRO A 38 3.32 13.52 -8.74
N LYS A 39 2.46 13.89 -9.69
CA LYS A 39 1.59 12.96 -10.41
C LYS A 39 2.47 12.03 -11.24
N LEU A 40 2.85 10.89 -10.66
CA LEU A 40 3.45 9.79 -11.41
C LEU A 40 2.40 9.31 -12.42
N ASN A 41 2.66 9.55 -13.71
CA ASN A 41 1.82 9.10 -14.81
C ASN A 41 2.04 7.59 -15.00
N ILE A 42 1.56 6.78 -14.04
CA ILE A 42 1.52 5.34 -14.17
C ILE A 42 0.27 5.03 -14.99
N GLU A 43 0.43 4.71 -16.26
CA GLU A 43 -0.64 4.08 -17.04
C GLU A 43 -0.96 2.75 -16.36
N ARG A 44 -2.01 2.75 -15.53
CA ARG A 44 -2.45 1.56 -14.81
C ARG A 44 -3.37 0.79 -15.74
N ASP A 45 -2.86 -0.29 -16.31
CA ASP A 45 -3.69 -1.25 -17.02
C ASP A 45 -4.55 -2.01 -16.01
N TYR A 46 -5.76 -1.52 -15.78
CA TYR A 46 -6.75 -2.15 -14.92
C TYR A 46 -7.47 -3.32 -15.62
N THR A 47 -7.18 -3.60 -16.90
CA THR A 47 -7.86 -4.63 -17.69
C THR A 47 -7.10 -5.96 -17.72
N GLU A 48 -5.83 -5.97 -17.30
CA GLU A 48 -5.05 -7.19 -17.20
C GLU A 48 -5.76 -8.21 -16.27
N LYS A 49 -5.90 -9.45 -16.74
CA LYS A 49 -6.57 -10.53 -15.99
C LYS A 49 -5.74 -11.00 -14.79
N LEU A 50 -6.39 -11.63 -13.81
CA LEU A 50 -5.71 -12.31 -12.71
C LEU A 50 -5.03 -13.59 -13.22
N SER A 51 -3.78 -13.80 -12.80
CA SER A 51 -3.02 -15.02 -13.04
C SER A 51 -2.24 -15.40 -11.77
N VAL A 52 -1.83 -16.66 -11.66
CA VAL A 52 -1.04 -17.13 -10.50
C VAL A 52 0.34 -16.47 -10.41
N GLN A 53 0.84 -15.93 -11.53
CA GLN A 53 2.13 -15.24 -11.59
C GLN A 53 2.03 -13.77 -11.17
N ASN A 54 0.90 -13.09 -11.42
CA ASN A 54 0.75 -11.66 -11.11
C ASN A 54 0.01 -11.38 -9.79
N SER A 55 -0.66 -12.38 -9.22
CA SER A 55 -1.53 -12.25 -8.06
C SER A 55 -1.02 -12.97 -6.80
N GLY A 56 -1.33 -12.41 -5.64
CA GLY A 56 -1.19 -13.03 -4.33
C GLY A 56 -2.47 -12.89 -3.52
N LEU A 57 -2.65 -13.74 -2.51
CA LEU A 57 -3.84 -13.73 -1.64
C LEU A 57 -3.50 -13.14 -0.27
N ILE A 58 -4.41 -12.35 0.29
CA ILE A 58 -4.31 -11.82 1.65
C ILE A 58 -5.62 -12.13 2.36
N MET A 59 -5.60 -13.04 3.32
CA MET A 59 -6.78 -13.35 4.14
C MET A 59 -6.74 -12.53 5.43
N VAL A 60 -7.64 -11.57 5.54
CA VAL A 60 -7.69 -10.59 6.64
C VAL A 60 -8.77 -10.98 7.65
N ASP A 61 -8.36 -11.18 8.91
CA ASP A 61 -9.26 -11.29 10.06
C ASP A 61 -10.38 -12.35 9.95
N PHE A 62 -10.09 -13.49 9.34
CA PHE A 62 -10.97 -14.67 9.36
C PHE A 62 -10.98 -15.35 10.73
N LEU A 63 -11.39 -14.59 11.74
CA LEU A 63 -11.33 -14.85 13.17
C LEU A 63 -12.74 -15.02 13.74
N THR A 64 -12.93 -16.00 14.62
CA THR A 64 -14.24 -16.35 15.20
C THR A 64 -14.83 -15.24 16.07
N GLY A 65 -14.02 -14.35 16.63
CA GLY A 65 -14.49 -13.24 17.47
C GLY A 65 -15.34 -12.22 16.72
N PHE A 66 -15.21 -12.14 15.39
CA PHE A 66 -16.01 -11.23 14.56
C PHE A 66 -17.34 -11.84 14.09
N ASP A 67 -17.61 -13.11 14.42
CA ASP A 67 -18.86 -13.79 14.07
C ASP A 67 -20.13 -13.00 14.45
N PRO A 68 -20.23 -12.35 15.62
CA PRO A 68 -21.43 -11.59 16.00
C PRO A 68 -21.71 -10.38 15.10
N GLY A 69 -20.72 -9.90 14.34
CA GLY A 69 -20.88 -8.81 13.37
C GLY A 69 -21.40 -9.24 12.00
N LEU A 70 -21.47 -10.55 11.73
CA LEU A 70 -21.88 -11.08 10.42
C LEU A 70 -23.41 -11.06 10.27
N ASN A 71 -23.93 -10.00 9.64
CA ASN A 71 -25.37 -9.81 9.45
C ASN A 71 -25.84 -9.85 7.99
N THR A 72 -24.92 -9.89 7.02
CA THR A 72 -25.24 -9.83 5.59
C THR A 72 -25.30 -11.20 4.91
N ILE A 73 -24.60 -12.19 5.45
CA ILE A 73 -24.51 -13.55 4.93
C ILE A 73 -24.58 -14.56 6.08
N PRO A 74 -25.21 -15.74 5.88
CA PRO A 74 -25.23 -16.76 6.92
C PRO A 74 -23.82 -17.20 7.29
N LYS A 75 -23.52 -17.30 8.58
CA LYS A 75 -22.19 -17.69 9.11
C LYS A 75 -21.64 -18.97 8.48
N ALA A 76 -22.50 -19.98 8.29
CA ALA A 76 -22.09 -21.24 7.66
C ALA A 76 -21.57 -21.03 6.22
N VAL A 77 -22.27 -20.21 5.44
CA VAL A 77 -21.90 -19.86 4.06
C VAL A 77 -20.62 -19.02 4.05
N PHE A 78 -20.48 -18.05 4.95
CA PHE A 78 -19.26 -17.26 5.09
C PHE A 78 -18.03 -18.14 5.34
N ASN A 79 -18.11 -19.04 6.32
CA ASN A 79 -17.01 -19.94 6.66
C ASN A 79 -16.68 -20.90 5.51
N GLN A 80 -17.70 -21.44 4.82
CA GLN A 80 -17.48 -22.28 3.64
C GLN A 80 -16.76 -21.52 2.51
N ASN A 81 -17.17 -20.27 2.23
CA ASN A 81 -16.54 -19.43 1.21
C ASN A 81 -15.10 -19.08 1.57
N ALA A 82 -14.86 -18.69 2.83
CA ALA A 82 -13.51 -18.42 3.34
C ALA A 82 -12.60 -19.64 3.23
N THR A 83 -13.11 -20.81 3.62
CA THR A 83 -12.41 -22.08 3.52
C THR A 83 -12.12 -22.45 2.06
N ALA A 84 -13.06 -22.20 1.15
CA ALA A 84 -12.86 -22.44 -0.27
C ALA A 84 -11.74 -21.56 -0.84
N LEU A 85 -11.68 -20.27 -0.48
CA LEU A 85 -10.59 -19.38 -0.88
C LEU A 85 -9.23 -19.84 -0.33
N ALA A 86 -9.17 -20.22 0.95
CA ALA A 86 -7.96 -20.77 1.55
C ALA A 86 -7.50 -22.07 0.87
N LYS A 87 -8.44 -22.94 0.48
CA LYS A 87 -8.12 -24.16 -0.27
C LYS A 87 -7.64 -23.86 -1.69
N MET A 88 -8.26 -22.89 -2.37
CA MET A 88 -7.87 -22.46 -3.71
C MET A 88 -6.44 -21.93 -3.74
N SER A 89 -6.02 -21.17 -2.74
CA SER A 89 -4.64 -20.64 -2.70
C SER A 89 -3.61 -21.75 -2.69
N ASN A 90 -3.86 -22.85 -1.98
CA ASN A 90 -3.00 -24.03 -2.00
C ASN A 90 -2.99 -24.73 -3.36
N ILE A 91 -4.16 -24.92 -3.97
CA ILE A 91 -4.28 -25.61 -5.28
C ILE A 91 -3.48 -24.85 -6.35
N PHE A 92 -3.56 -23.52 -6.35
CA PHE A 92 -2.89 -22.66 -7.31
C PHE A 92 -1.47 -22.24 -6.89
N ASN A 93 -1.00 -22.71 -5.73
CA ASN A 93 0.28 -22.28 -5.13
C ASN A 93 0.43 -20.76 -5.06
N LEU A 94 -0.66 -20.06 -4.70
CA LEU A 94 -0.65 -18.61 -4.56
C LEU A 94 0.16 -18.21 -3.32
N PRO A 95 1.09 -17.25 -3.45
CA PRO A 95 1.75 -16.70 -2.28
C PRO A 95 0.69 -15.98 -1.43
N THR A 96 0.56 -16.41 -0.18
CA THR A 96 -0.57 -16.04 0.68
C THR A 96 -0.09 -15.43 2.00
N ILE A 97 -0.72 -14.33 2.40
CA ILE A 97 -0.59 -13.75 3.74
C ILE A 97 -1.86 -14.06 4.52
N MET A 98 -1.69 -14.51 5.75
CA MET A 98 -2.76 -14.67 6.73
C MET A 98 -2.57 -13.60 7.80
N LEU A 99 -3.45 -12.61 7.82
CA LEU A 99 -3.34 -11.45 8.69
C LEU A 99 -4.42 -11.45 9.77
N GLY A 100 -4.01 -11.23 11.02
CA GLY A 100 -4.91 -11.11 12.18
C GLY A 100 -4.24 -11.57 13.47
N GLU A 101 -4.70 -11.02 14.59
CA GLU A 101 -4.23 -11.32 15.94
C GLU A 101 -5.21 -12.29 16.62
N GLU A 102 -4.72 -13.44 17.10
CA GLU A 102 -5.52 -14.37 17.89
C GLU A 102 -5.51 -13.98 19.37
N GLY A 103 -6.63 -14.24 20.05
CA GLY A 103 -6.79 -14.02 21.48
C GLY A 103 -7.80 -12.95 21.82
N GLY A 104 -8.05 -12.79 23.12
CA GLY A 104 -9.03 -11.86 23.68
C GLY A 104 -10.39 -11.94 22.98
N PHE A 105 -10.96 -10.79 22.68
CA PHE A 105 -12.24 -10.65 21.96
C PHE A 105 -12.19 -11.18 20.52
N ARG A 106 -11.01 -11.19 19.87
CA ARG A 106 -10.88 -11.60 18.46
C ARG A 106 -10.98 -13.11 18.28
N GLY A 107 -10.76 -13.90 19.32
CA GLY A 107 -10.88 -15.35 19.25
C GLY A 107 -9.75 -15.98 18.43
N LYS A 108 -10.03 -17.08 17.75
CA LYS A 108 -9.06 -17.83 16.92
C LYS A 108 -9.43 -17.74 15.45
N PHE A 109 -8.50 -18.05 14.55
CA PHE A 109 -8.88 -18.19 13.15
C PHE A 109 -9.85 -19.35 12.96
N TYR A 110 -10.67 -19.29 11.92
CA TYR A 110 -11.51 -20.44 11.59
C TYR A 110 -10.63 -21.68 11.38
N PRO A 111 -10.95 -22.82 12.02
CA PRO A 111 -10.06 -23.98 12.04
C PRO A 111 -9.62 -24.44 10.65
N LEU A 112 -10.57 -24.55 9.71
CA LEU A 112 -10.27 -24.98 8.34
C LEU A 112 -9.44 -23.96 7.56
N VAL A 113 -9.69 -22.66 7.75
CA VAL A 113 -8.86 -21.61 7.14
C VAL A 113 -7.43 -21.70 7.65
N GLY A 114 -7.24 -21.85 8.97
CA GLY A 114 -5.92 -22.03 9.57
C GLY A 114 -5.20 -23.31 9.12
N GLU A 115 -5.94 -24.41 8.96
CA GLU A 115 -5.41 -25.69 8.46
C GLU A 115 -4.89 -25.56 7.03
N TYR A 116 -5.73 -25.04 6.12
CA TYR A 116 -5.34 -24.82 4.74
C TYR A 116 -4.23 -23.77 4.62
N LEU A 117 -4.22 -22.73 5.45
CA LEU A 117 -3.18 -21.70 5.42
C LEU A 117 -1.99 -21.97 6.35
N SER A 118 -1.76 -23.21 6.74
CA SER A 118 -0.62 -23.59 7.61
C SER A 118 0.76 -23.20 7.08
N LYS A 119 0.90 -22.98 5.76
CA LYS A 119 2.14 -22.53 5.10
C LYS A 119 2.14 -21.03 4.74
N ALA A 120 1.07 -20.31 5.01
CA ALA A 120 0.96 -18.89 4.69
C ALA A 120 1.86 -18.04 5.59
N VAL A 121 2.28 -16.87 5.10
CA VAL A 121 2.99 -15.90 5.92
C VAL A 121 2.01 -15.31 6.92
N ARG A 122 2.25 -15.52 8.21
CA ARG A 122 1.39 -14.99 9.27
C ARG A 122 1.86 -13.62 9.72
N VAL A 123 0.93 -12.68 9.80
CA VAL A 123 1.18 -11.31 10.24
C VAL A 123 0.12 -10.92 11.26
N GLU A 124 0.55 -10.45 12.42
CA GLU A 124 -0.34 -9.86 13.41
C GLU A 124 -0.48 -8.36 13.13
N ARG A 125 -1.61 -7.78 13.51
CA ARG A 125 -1.85 -6.34 13.42
C ARG A 125 -2.47 -5.83 14.71
N HIS A 126 -2.09 -4.61 15.10
CA HIS A 126 -2.65 -3.95 16.29
C HIS A 126 -3.47 -2.71 15.95
N THR A 127 -3.41 -2.25 14.70
CA THR A 127 -4.17 -1.12 14.15
C THR A 127 -5.41 -1.61 13.39
N PRO A 128 -6.49 -0.81 13.32
CA PRO A 128 -7.68 -1.17 12.52
C PRO A 128 -7.36 -1.39 11.04
N SER A 129 -6.54 -0.52 10.44
CA SER A 129 -6.03 -0.71 9.09
C SER A 129 -4.84 -1.66 9.11
N ALA A 130 -4.89 -2.69 8.26
CA ALA A 130 -3.75 -3.59 8.05
C ALA A 130 -2.54 -2.87 7.44
N TRP A 131 -2.76 -1.80 6.66
CA TRP A 131 -1.68 -1.10 5.97
C TRP A 131 -0.78 -0.30 6.92
N ASP A 132 -1.30 0.08 8.09
CA ASP A 132 -0.53 0.81 9.09
C ASP A 132 0.49 -0.09 9.83
N GLU A 133 0.38 -1.42 9.66
CA GLU A 133 1.31 -2.39 10.24
C GLU A 133 2.57 -2.52 9.38
N PRO A 134 3.77 -2.15 9.88
CA PRO A 134 5.01 -2.21 9.10
C PRO A 134 5.34 -3.64 8.65
N ASN A 135 5.06 -4.64 9.50
CA ASN A 135 5.30 -6.05 9.18
C ASN A 135 4.43 -6.52 8.01
N PHE A 136 3.20 -6.00 7.91
CA PHE A 136 2.33 -6.28 6.79
C PHE A 136 2.86 -5.69 5.49
N GLN A 137 3.30 -4.42 5.50
CA GLN A 137 3.89 -3.82 4.30
C GLN A 137 5.14 -4.59 3.82
N VAL A 138 5.97 -5.06 4.75
CA VAL A 138 7.13 -5.90 4.43
C VAL A 138 6.70 -7.24 3.84
N ALA A 139 5.70 -7.90 4.43
CA ALA A 139 5.16 -9.15 3.91
C ALA A 139 4.57 -8.99 2.50
N VAL A 140 3.81 -7.92 2.27
CA VAL A 140 3.24 -7.60 0.95
C VAL A 140 4.33 -7.34 -0.09
N LYS A 141 5.38 -6.58 0.26
CA LYS A 141 6.54 -6.39 -0.62
C LYS A 141 7.25 -7.70 -0.93
N LYS A 142 7.38 -8.59 0.05
CA LYS A 142 7.99 -9.93 -0.10
C LYS A 142 7.15 -10.89 -0.94
N LEU A 143 5.83 -10.73 -1.02
CA LEU A 143 4.98 -11.51 -1.94
C LEU A 143 5.44 -11.33 -3.39
N GLY A 144 5.96 -10.15 -3.76
CA GLY A 144 6.43 -9.87 -5.11
C GLY A 144 5.33 -9.91 -6.16
N ARG A 145 4.08 -9.66 -5.75
CA ARG A 145 2.89 -9.67 -6.62
C ARG A 145 2.34 -8.26 -6.77
N LYS A 146 1.97 -7.91 -8.00
CA LYS A 146 1.38 -6.59 -8.32
C LYS A 146 -0.10 -6.53 -7.97
N LYS A 147 -0.80 -7.67 -8.06
CA LYS A 147 -2.23 -7.79 -7.76
C LYS A 147 -2.42 -8.53 -6.45
N LEU A 148 -3.31 -8.02 -5.61
CA LEU A 148 -3.63 -8.57 -4.30
C LEU A 148 -5.12 -8.89 -4.28
N ILE A 149 -5.44 -10.14 -4.00
CA ILE A 149 -6.79 -10.60 -3.71
C ILE A 149 -6.96 -10.51 -2.19
N VAL A 150 -8.01 -9.85 -1.74
CA VAL A 150 -8.29 -9.58 -0.31
C VAL A 150 -9.68 -10.08 0.05
#